data_AF-K7NE53-F1
#
_entry.id   AF-K7NE53-F1
#
_cell.length_a   1.000
_cell.length_b   1.000
_cell.length_c   1.000
_cell.angle_alpha   90.00
_cell.angle_beta   90.00
_cell.angle_gamma   90.00
#
_symmetry.space_group_name_H-M   'P 1'
#
loop_
_entity.id
_entity.type
_entity.pdbx_description
1 polymer ?
#
loop_
_entity_poly.entity_id
_entity_poly.type
_entity_poly.pdbx_seq_one_letter_code
_entity_poly.pdbx_strand_id
1 'polypeptide(L)'
;YAGLTKKILDNDGPGALFYDCFDHGGAGGGFENTWGTGKLMFSALQTPMVRIHNRPAYNSECHATRDMGVGELNNSYEDAQLADTIVCIGANPYETQSNYFLNHWLPN
;
A
#
# COMPACT_ATOMS: atom_id res chain seq x y z
N TYR A 1 4.68 -22.11 15.72
CA TYR A 1 4.11 -20.77 15.89
C TYR A 1 2.62 -20.75 16.17
N ALA A 2 1.77 -21.52 15.48
CA ALA A 2 0.31 -21.52 15.69
C ALA A 2 -0.14 -21.75 17.16
N GLY A 3 0.54 -22.60 17.92
CA GLY A 3 0.20 -22.84 19.33
C GLY A 3 0.38 -21.61 20.25
N LEU A 4 1.40 -20.77 19.99
CA LEU A 4 1.60 -19.53 20.73
C LEU A 4 0.53 -18.51 20.37
N THR A 5 0.26 -18.34 19.07
CA THR A 5 -0.82 -17.46 18.59
C THR A 5 -2.15 -17.85 19.21
N LYS A 6 -2.49 -19.15 19.25
CA LYS A 6 -3.70 -19.64 19.91
C LYS A 6 -3.70 -19.30 21.39
N LYS A 7 -2.61 -19.57 22.11
CA LYS A 7 -2.51 -19.30 23.55
C LYS A 7 -2.70 -17.80 23.88
N ILE A 8 -2.16 -16.90 23.06
CA ILE A 8 -2.36 -15.45 23.22
C ILE A 8 -3.82 -15.10 22.95
N LEU A 9 -4.42 -15.62 21.87
CA LEU A 9 -5.84 -15.39 21.59
C LEU A 9 -6.76 -15.86 22.72
N ASP A 10 -6.49 -17.06 23.27
CA ASP A 10 -7.30 -17.65 24.33
C ASP A 10 -7.22 -16.84 25.65
N ASN A 11 -6.07 -16.24 25.96
CA ASN A 11 -5.83 -15.56 27.25
C ASN A 11 -5.98 -14.03 27.19
N ASP A 12 -5.48 -13.40 26.12
CA ASP A 12 -5.29 -11.94 26.02
C ASP A 12 -6.13 -11.33 24.87
N GLY A 13 -6.69 -12.17 23.99
CA GLY A 13 -7.48 -11.75 22.84
C GLY A 13 -6.66 -11.20 21.67
N PRO A 14 -7.34 -10.74 20.59
CA PRO A 14 -6.67 -10.36 19.35
C PRO A 14 -5.82 -9.09 19.45
N GLY A 15 -6.09 -8.21 20.42
CA GLY A 15 -5.32 -6.98 20.67
C GLY A 15 -3.88 -7.22 21.16
N ALA A 16 -3.50 -8.46 21.47
CA ALA A 16 -2.14 -8.82 21.86
C ALA A 16 -1.31 -9.42 20.69
N LEU A 17 -1.87 -9.51 19.48
CA LEU A 17 -1.18 -10.07 18.31
C LEU A 17 -0.78 -8.99 17.31
N PHE A 18 0.52 -8.77 17.16
CA PHE A 18 1.06 -7.67 16.35
C PHE A 18 1.58 -8.17 15.00
N TYR A 19 1.32 -7.39 13.95
CA TYR A 19 1.82 -7.64 12.60
C TYR A 19 2.45 -6.39 11.99
N ASP A 20 3.56 -6.61 11.29
CA ASP A 20 4.12 -5.69 10.30
C ASP A 20 4.09 -6.42 8.95
N CYS A 21 3.27 -5.94 8.02
CA CYS A 21 2.95 -6.65 6.79
C CYS A 21 3.07 -5.74 5.56
N PHE A 22 3.41 -6.32 4.42
CA PHE A 22 3.33 -5.64 3.14
C PHE A 22 1.85 -5.38 2.76
N ASP A 23 1.59 -4.24 2.11
CA ASP A 23 0.29 -3.88 1.51
C ASP A 23 0.42 -3.52 0.02
N HIS A 24 1.59 -3.75 -0.57
CA HIS A 24 1.93 -3.34 -1.93
C HIS A 24 1.78 -4.48 -2.97
N GLY A 25 1.94 -4.13 -4.25
CA GLY A 25 1.99 -5.08 -5.38
C GLY A 25 3.39 -5.66 -5.64
N GLY A 26 3.57 -6.39 -6.74
CA GLY A 26 4.89 -6.88 -7.17
C GLY A 26 5.51 -7.95 -6.26
N ALA A 27 6.84 -8.09 -6.34
CA ALA A 27 7.58 -9.09 -5.55
C ALA A 27 7.46 -8.78 -4.05
N GLY A 28 7.16 -9.80 -3.24
CA GLY A 28 6.89 -9.64 -1.81
C GLY A 28 5.50 -9.05 -1.49
N GLY A 29 4.64 -8.87 -2.50
CA GLY A 29 3.28 -8.37 -2.35
C GLY A 29 2.34 -9.02 -3.37
N GLY A 30 1.40 -8.25 -3.91
CA GLY A 30 0.46 -8.70 -4.95
C GLY A 30 -0.89 -9.17 -4.41
N PHE A 31 -1.85 -9.39 -5.30
CA PHE A 31 -3.24 -9.70 -4.93
C PHE A 31 -3.35 -10.98 -4.10
N GLU A 32 -2.64 -12.03 -4.49
CA GLU A 32 -2.70 -13.34 -3.84
C GLU A 32 -2.18 -13.26 -2.41
N ASN A 33 -1.04 -12.59 -2.22
CA ASN A 33 -0.38 -12.50 -0.93
C ASN A 33 -1.10 -11.54 0.01
N THR A 34 -1.50 -10.36 -0.47
CA THR A 34 -2.26 -9.38 0.33
C THR A 34 -3.63 -9.92 0.73
N TRP A 35 -4.29 -10.69 -0.16
CA TRP A 35 -5.51 -11.41 0.19
C TRP A 35 -5.26 -12.48 1.26
N GLY A 36 -4.23 -13.31 1.10
CA GLY A 36 -3.90 -14.37 2.05
C GLY A 36 -3.58 -13.84 3.45
N THR A 37 -2.68 -12.86 3.54
CA THR A 37 -2.30 -12.25 4.82
C THR A 37 -3.44 -11.43 5.41
N GLY A 38 -4.15 -10.63 4.61
CA GLY A 38 -5.30 -9.85 5.04
C GLY A 38 -6.43 -10.73 5.57
N LYS A 39 -6.76 -11.83 4.89
CA LYS A 39 -7.77 -12.78 5.35
C LYS A 39 -7.37 -13.45 6.67
N LEU A 40 -6.10 -13.79 6.84
CA LEU A 40 -5.60 -14.31 8.11
C LEU A 40 -5.73 -13.27 9.23
N MET A 41 -5.19 -12.06 9.04
CA MET A 41 -5.14 -11.02 10.07
C MET A 41 -6.52 -10.47 10.43
N PHE A 42 -7.35 -10.15 9.43
CA PHE A 42 -8.60 -9.40 9.63
C PHE A 42 -9.85 -10.26 9.68
N SER A 43 -9.88 -11.41 9.00
CA SER A 43 -11.05 -12.29 9.03
C SER A 43 -10.91 -13.42 10.05
N ALA A 44 -9.75 -14.08 10.11
CA ALA A 44 -9.55 -15.22 11.01
C ALA A 44 -9.10 -14.80 12.42
N LEU A 45 -8.04 -14.00 12.52
CA LEU A 45 -7.47 -13.58 13.81
C LEU A 45 -8.14 -12.33 14.38
N GLN A 46 -8.69 -11.47 13.51
CA GLN A 46 -9.36 -10.21 13.86
C GLN A 46 -8.51 -9.27 14.73
N THR A 47 -7.19 -9.24 14.54
CA THR A 47 -6.31 -8.34 15.28
C THR A 47 -6.39 -6.91 14.73
N PRO A 48 -6.56 -5.89 15.61
CA PRO A 48 -6.42 -4.50 15.22
C PRO A 48 -4.95 -4.02 15.24
N MET A 49 -4.02 -4.81 15.78
CA MET A 49 -2.63 -4.39 16.01
C MET A 49 -1.76 -4.66 14.78
N VAL A 50 -2.11 -4.01 13.67
CA VAL A 50 -1.41 -4.16 12.40
C VAL A 50 -0.82 -2.82 11.99
N ARG A 51 0.45 -2.84 11.57
CA ARG A 51 1.07 -1.79 10.78
C ARG A 51 1.44 -2.34 9.42
N ILE A 52 1.92 -1.47 8.57
CA ILE A 52 2.34 -1.83 7.23
C ILE A 52 3.77 -1.39 6.98
N HIS A 53 4.36 -1.98 5.94
CA HIS A 53 5.79 -1.97 5.72
C HIS A 53 6.42 -0.57 5.76
N ASN A 54 5.75 0.46 5.21
CA ASN A 54 6.32 1.80 5.07
C ASN A 54 5.72 2.85 6.04
N ARG A 55 4.71 2.50 6.86
CA ARG A 55 4.08 3.43 7.80
C ARG A 55 3.64 2.73 9.10
N PRO A 56 3.83 3.35 10.28
CA PRO A 56 3.75 2.67 11.58
C PRO A 56 2.32 2.40 12.08
N ALA A 57 1.31 2.41 11.21
CA ALA A 57 -0.08 2.14 11.54
C ALA A 57 -0.84 1.64 10.30
N TYR A 58 -2.02 1.05 10.49
CA TYR A 58 -2.91 0.63 9.39
C TYR A 58 -3.71 1.82 8.84
N ASN A 59 -3.06 2.66 8.03
CA ASN A 59 -3.65 3.89 7.47
C ASN A 59 -3.32 4.05 5.97
N SER A 60 -3.76 5.17 5.38
CA SER A 60 -3.50 5.52 3.98
C SER A 60 -2.44 6.62 3.88
N GLU A 61 -1.58 6.54 2.85
CA GLU A 61 -0.71 7.66 2.45
C GLU A 61 -1.50 8.84 1.87
N CYS A 62 -2.76 8.61 1.48
CA CYS A 62 -3.54 9.52 0.63
C CYS A 62 -4.91 9.85 1.22
N HIS A 63 -5.04 9.96 2.56
CA HIS A 63 -6.31 10.24 3.22
C HIS A 63 -7.05 11.46 2.61
N ALA A 64 -6.37 12.60 2.48
CA ALA A 64 -7.02 13.84 2.04
C ALA A 64 -7.68 13.73 0.64
N THR A 65 -6.94 13.27 -0.38
CA THR A 65 -7.51 13.17 -1.75
C THR A 65 -8.64 12.13 -1.83
N ARG A 66 -8.55 11.04 -1.05
CA ARG A 66 -9.62 10.03 -0.96
C ARG A 66 -10.86 10.56 -0.26
N ASP A 67 -10.69 11.32 0.83
CA ASP A 67 -11.80 11.99 1.53
C ASP A 67 -12.45 13.05 0.61
N MET A 68 -11.68 13.65 -0.30
CA MET A 68 -12.18 14.54 -1.36
C MET A 68 -12.87 13.79 -2.52
N GLY A 69 -12.85 12.46 -2.54
CA GLY A 69 -13.48 11.64 -3.59
C GLY A 69 -12.63 11.42 -4.84
N VAL A 70 -11.32 11.74 -4.79
CA VAL A 70 -10.39 11.61 -5.92
C VAL A 70 -9.31 10.58 -5.56
N GLY A 71 -9.44 9.36 -6.08
CA GLY A 71 -8.42 8.31 -5.90
C GLY A 71 -7.07 8.75 -6.47
N GLU A 72 -5.95 8.38 -5.84
CA GLU A 72 -4.62 8.93 -6.15
C GLU A 72 -4.03 8.49 -7.50
N LEU A 73 -4.49 7.36 -8.06
CA LEU A 73 -4.10 6.87 -9.39
C LEU A 73 -5.30 7.00 -10.34
N ASN A 74 -5.56 8.22 -10.82
CA ASN A 74 -6.79 8.59 -11.54
C ASN A 74 -6.61 8.94 -13.03
N ASN A 75 -5.39 8.86 -13.55
CA ASN A 75 -5.07 9.13 -14.96
C ASN A 75 -4.35 7.95 -15.61
N SER A 76 -3.96 8.12 -16.87
CA SER A 76 -3.13 7.19 -17.62
C SER A 76 -1.71 7.77 -17.83
N TYR A 77 -0.78 6.93 -18.26
CA TYR A 77 0.56 7.42 -18.65
C TYR A 77 0.54 8.26 -19.93
N GLU A 78 -0.48 8.12 -20.78
CA GLU A 78 -0.64 8.91 -22.01
C GLU A 78 -0.92 10.38 -21.70
N ASP A 79 -1.58 10.70 -20.58
CA ASP A 79 -1.84 12.07 -20.17
C ASP A 79 -0.55 12.88 -19.95
N ALA A 80 0.56 12.23 -19.60
CA ALA A 80 1.88 12.88 -19.50
C ALA A 80 2.48 13.24 -20.87
N GLN A 81 2.04 12.60 -21.95
CA GLN A 81 2.44 12.95 -23.33
C GLN A 81 1.58 14.07 -23.91
N LEU A 82 0.38 14.28 -23.37
CA LEU A 82 -0.61 15.21 -23.90
C LEU A 82 -0.70 16.53 -23.12
N ALA A 83 -0.23 16.56 -21.87
CA ALA A 83 -0.29 17.77 -21.05
C ALA A 83 0.55 18.90 -21.64
N ASP A 84 0.02 20.13 -21.65
CA ASP A 84 0.79 21.33 -22.00
C ASP A 84 1.89 21.63 -20.97
N THR A 85 1.69 21.20 -19.73
CA THR A 85 2.63 21.42 -18.62
C THR A 85 2.46 20.33 -17.57
N ILE A 86 3.58 19.75 -17.14
CA ILE A 86 3.63 18.79 -16.03
C ILE A 86 4.12 19.52 -14.76
N VAL A 87 3.36 19.40 -13.66
CA VAL A 87 3.79 19.87 -12.34
C VAL A 87 4.26 18.67 -11.51
N CYS A 88 5.56 18.59 -11.25
CA CYS A 88 6.18 17.49 -10.50
C CYS A 88 6.52 17.92 -9.07
N ILE A 89 5.91 17.28 -8.06
CA ILE A 89 6.02 17.69 -6.65
C ILE A 89 6.60 16.53 -5.83
N GLY A 90 7.73 16.76 -5.15
CA GLY A 90 8.31 15.80 -4.19
C GLY A 90 8.78 14.47 -4.81
N ALA A 91 9.07 14.43 -6.12
CA ALA A 91 9.45 13.23 -6.84
C ALA A 91 10.78 13.38 -7.59
N ASN A 92 11.43 12.25 -7.87
CA ASN A 92 12.63 12.16 -8.70
C ASN A 92 12.42 11.12 -9.82
N PRO A 93 11.59 11.44 -10.82
CA PRO A 93 11.01 10.44 -11.71
C PRO A 93 12.04 9.76 -12.63
N TYR A 94 13.17 10.39 -12.89
CA TYR A 94 14.28 9.74 -13.60
C TYR A 94 14.85 8.55 -12.81
N GLU A 95 15.01 8.67 -11.49
CA GLU A 95 15.61 7.62 -10.65
C GLU A 95 14.56 6.67 -10.05
N THR A 96 13.35 7.15 -9.75
CA THR A 96 12.35 6.39 -8.99
C THR A 96 11.16 5.88 -9.83
N GLN A 97 10.95 6.42 -11.04
CA GLN A 97 9.90 5.99 -11.99
C GLN A 97 10.44 5.99 -13.43
N SER A 98 11.65 5.48 -13.60
CA SER A 98 12.51 5.75 -14.76
C SER A 98 11.84 5.54 -16.11
N ASN A 99 11.19 4.39 -16.31
CA ASN A 99 10.60 4.08 -17.62
C ASN A 99 9.28 4.81 -17.87
N TYR A 100 8.60 5.31 -16.83
CA TYR A 100 7.47 6.23 -17.05
C TYR A 100 7.98 7.58 -17.54
N PHE A 101 8.99 8.13 -16.86
CA PHE A 101 9.64 9.38 -17.26
C PHE A 101 10.24 9.32 -18.67
N LEU A 102 11.10 8.33 -18.93
CA LEU A 102 11.84 8.22 -20.19
C LEU A 102 10.94 7.95 -21.40
N ASN A 103 9.84 7.18 -21.24
CA ASN A 103 8.98 6.80 -22.36
C ASN A 103 7.72 7.67 -22.52
N HIS A 104 7.33 8.46 -21.50
CA HIS A 104 6.07 9.20 -21.54
C HIS A 104 6.20 10.69 -21.18
N TRP A 105 7.19 11.10 -20.40
CA TRP A 105 7.36 12.52 -20.06
C TRP A 105 8.36 13.16 -21.02
N LEU A 106 9.50 12.51 -21.24
CA LEU A 106 10.56 13.03 -22.10
C LEU A 106 10.13 13.23 -23.57
N PRO A 107 9.21 12.43 -24.14
CA PRO A 107 8.71 12.65 -25.50
C PRO A 107 7.69 13.79 -25.66
N ASN A 108 7.15 14.34 -24.57
CA ASN A 108 6.24 15.50 -24.58
C ASN A 108 7.02 16.75 -25.00
#